data_AF-A0A1H6FV33-F1
#
_entry.id   AF-A0A1H6FV33-F1
#
_cell.length_a   1.000
_cell.length_b   1.000
_cell.length_c   1.000
_cell.angle_alpha   90.00
_cell.angle_beta   90.00
_cell.angle_gamma   90.00
#
_symmetry.space_group_name_H-M   'P 1'
#
loop_
_entity.id
_entity.type
_entity.pdbx_description
1 polymer ?
#
loop_
_entity_poly.entity_id
_entity_poly.type
_entity_poly.pdbx_seq_one_letter_code
_entity_poly.pdbx_strand_id
1 'polypeptide(L)'
;MTVTLQYLADAVRFTLVDLAHELRRDYERGVFSRQTLAMVGLSGAGALFSLGRGQWGLSLSLVGFAALITYSPARADRRWRDRRRNDP
;
A
#
# COMPACT_ATOMS: atom_id res chain seq x y z
N MET A 1 -10.94 1.82 26.14
CA MET A 1 -11.24 1.75 24.69
C MET A 1 -10.44 2.76 23.85
N THR A 2 -10.03 3.91 24.39
CA THR A 2 -9.20 4.91 23.69
C THR A 2 -7.77 4.44 23.41
N VAL A 3 -7.15 3.73 24.36
CA VAL A 3 -5.78 3.19 24.25
C VAL A 3 -5.65 2.20 23.09
N THR A 4 -6.65 1.31 22.92
CA THR A 4 -6.69 0.34 21.81
C THR A 4 -6.78 1.03 20.46
N LEU A 5 -7.54 2.13 20.37
CA LEU A 5 -7.64 2.94 19.15
C LEU A 5 -6.33 3.67 18.83
N GLN A 6 -5.62 4.16 19.85
CA GLN A 6 -4.31 4.80 19.68
C GLN A 6 -3.25 3.81 19.18
N TYR A 7 -3.18 2.61 19.77
CA TYR A 7 -2.28 1.57 19.27
C TYR A 7 -2.62 1.14 17.84
N LEU A 8 -3.91 1.08 17.49
CA LEU A 8 -4.33 0.76 16.14
C LEU A 8 -3.96 1.88 15.16
N ALA A 9 -4.09 3.14 15.57
CA ALA A 9 -3.67 4.30 14.78
C ALA A 9 -2.13 4.34 14.59
N ASP A 10 -1.36 4.03 15.64
CA ASP A 10 0.10 3.94 15.55
C ASP A 10 0.55 2.78 14.67
N ALA A 11 -0.11 1.62 14.78
CA ALA A 11 0.14 0.48 13.90
C ALA A 11 -0.12 0.86 12.44
N VAL A 12 -1.28 1.47 12.13
CA VAL A 12 -1.63 1.95 10.78
C VAL A 12 -0.60 2.95 10.27
N ARG A 13 -0.14 3.87 11.12
CA ARG A 13 0.90 4.84 10.75
C ARG A 13 2.21 4.15 10.40
N PHE A 14 2.65 3.19 11.21
CA PHE A 14 3.84 2.41 10.92
C PHE A 14 3.71 1.64 9.61
N THR A 15 2.58 0.96 9.39
CA THR A 15 2.34 0.23 8.13
C THR A 15 2.34 1.17 6.93
N LEU A 16 1.80 2.38 7.05
CA LEU A 16 1.81 3.38 5.96
C LEU A 16 3.22 3.88 5.65
N VAL A 17 4.05 4.10 6.68
CA VAL A 17 5.44 4.52 6.49
C VAL A 17 6.26 3.42 5.82
N ASP A 18 6.09 2.17 6.25
CA ASP A 18 6.79 1.02 5.70
C ASP A 18 6.36 0.78 4.23
N LEU A 19 5.06 0.86 3.96
CA LEU A 19 4.50 0.79 2.61
C LEU A 19 5.06 1.90 1.70
N ALA A 20 5.15 3.14 2.20
CA ALA A 20 5.72 4.24 1.45
C ALA A 20 7.21 4.02 1.16
N HIS A 21 7.94 3.42 2.09
CA HIS A 21 9.35 3.08 1.93
C HIS A 21 9.54 1.97 0.88
N GLU A 22 8.72 0.92 0.92
CA GLU A 22 8.72 -0.15 -0.08
C GLU A 22 8.34 0.37 -1.47
N LEU A 23 7.27 1.16 -1.59
CA LEU A 23 6.84 1.77 -2.85
C LEU A 23 7.93 2.66 -3.46
N ARG A 24 8.65 3.43 -2.64
CA ARG A 24 9.80 4.21 -3.09
C ARG A 24 10.94 3.32 -3.57
N ARG A 25 11.26 2.27 -2.81
CA ARG A 25 12.32 1.32 -3.16
C ARG A 25 12.01 0.58 -4.46
N ASP A 26 10.76 0.22 -4.69
CA ASP A 26 10.31 -0.46 -5.91
C ASP A 26 10.28 0.48 -7.12
N TYR A 27 10.03 1.77 -6.90
CA TYR A 27 10.22 2.80 -7.93
C TYR A 27 11.69 3.02 -8.28
N GLU A 28 12.56 3.17 -7.29
CA GLU A 28 14.01 3.30 -7.52
C GLU A 28 14.60 2.07 -8.24
N ARG A 29 13.97 0.90 -8.11
CA ARG A 29 14.33 -0.34 -8.81
C ARG A 29 13.70 -0.50 -10.20
N GLY A 30 12.82 0.41 -10.60
CA GLY A 30 12.10 0.37 -11.86
C GLY A 30 10.98 -0.66 -11.94
N VAL A 31 10.54 -1.22 -10.81
CA VAL A 31 9.43 -2.19 -10.74
C VAL A 31 8.08 -1.48 -10.92
N PHE A 32 7.93 -0.30 -10.32
CA PHE A 32 6.74 0.53 -10.46
C PHE A 32 7.02 1.81 -11.26
N SER A 33 6.08 2.17 -12.12
CA SER A 33 6.10 3.47 -12.80
C SER A 33 5.67 4.59 -11.84
N ARG A 34 6.03 5.84 -12.18
CA ARG A 34 5.56 7.03 -11.45
C ARG A 34 4.03 7.13 -11.43
N GLN A 35 3.36 6.62 -12.48
CA GLN A 35 1.90 6.58 -12.58
C GLN A 35 1.29 5.55 -11.62
N THR A 36 1.89 4.37 -11.49
CA THR A 36 1.44 3.33 -10.55
C THR A 36 1.56 3.82 -9.11
N LEU A 37 2.68 4.46 -8.78
CA LEU A 37 2.91 5.11 -7.48
C LEU A 37 1.87 6.19 -7.17
N ALA A 38 1.56 7.04 -8.16
CA ALA A 38 0.54 8.07 -8.01
C ALA A 38 -0.85 7.47 -7.77
N MET A 39 -1.21 6.39 -8.47
CA MET A 39 -2.49 5.69 -8.26
C MET A 39 -2.58 5.03 -6.88
N VAL A 40 -1.50 4.40 -6.39
CA VAL A 40 -1.45 3.82 -5.04
C VAL A 40 -1.59 4.90 -3.98
N GLY A 41 -0.84 6.00 -4.12
CA GLY A 41 -0.92 7.15 -3.22
C GLY A 41 -2.31 7.77 -3.20
N LEU A 42 -2.93 7.99 -4.37
CA LEU A 42 -4.27 8.55 -4.49
C LEU A 42 -5.32 7.64 -3.84
N SER A 43 -5.23 6.33 -4.09
CA SER A 43 -6.15 5.33 -3.54
C SER A 43 -6.02 5.21 -2.02
N GLY A 44 -4.78 5.22 -1.50
CA GLY A 44 -4.52 5.22 -0.05
C GLY A 44 -5.03 6.47 0.65
N ALA A 45 -4.78 7.66 0.06
CA ALA A 45 -5.30 8.92 0.60
C ALA A 45 -6.84 8.96 0.59
N GLY A 46 -7.46 8.50 -0.50
CA GLY A 46 -8.91 8.37 -0.58
C GLY A 46 -9.49 7.36 0.41
N ALA A 47 -8.78 6.25 0.67
CA ALA A 47 -9.19 5.26 1.66
C ALA A 47 -9.21 5.85 3.08
N LEU A 48 -8.18 6.60 3.47
CA LEU A 48 -8.14 7.27 4.77
C LEU A 48 -9.23 8.34 4.91
N PHE A 49 -9.43 9.12 3.85
CA PHE A 49 -10.45 10.17 3.82
C PHE A 49 -11.88 9.60 3.93
N SER A 50 -12.17 8.51 3.23
CA SER A 50 -13.46 7.82 3.29
C SER A 50 -13.68 7.13 4.64
N LEU A 51 -12.63 6.56 5.24
CA LEU A 51 -12.68 5.99 6.60
C LEU A 51 -13.10 7.06 7.63
N GLY A 52 -12.50 8.25 7.57
CA GLY A 52 -12.83 9.37 8.45
C GLY A 52 -14.27 9.89 8.32
N ARG A 53 -14.96 9.58 7.21
CA ARG A 53 -16.38 9.89 6.98
C ARG A 53 -17.33 8.73 7.26
N GLY A 54 -16.83 7.61 7.79
CA GLY A 54 -17.63 6.41 8.04
C GLY A 54 -18.06 5.67 6.76
N GLN A 55 -17.43 5.96 5.62
CA GLN A 55 -17.70 5.33 4.32
C GLN A 55 -16.84 4.07 4.16
N TRP A 56 -17.09 3.07 5.03
CA TRP A 56 -16.28 1.85 5.14
C TRP A 56 -16.17 1.06 3.84
N GLY A 57 -17.27 0.92 3.08
CA GLY A 57 -17.26 0.19 1.81
C GLY A 57 -16.39 0.84 0.74
N LEU A 58 -16.36 2.18 0.69
CA LEU A 58 -15.54 2.94 -0.25
C LEU A 58 -14.06 2.87 0.15
N SER A 59 -13.78 2.93 1.45
CA SER A 59 -12.44 2.74 1.99
C SER A 59 -11.88 1.35 1.65
N LEU A 60 -12.64 0.29 1.91
CA LEU A 60 -12.24 -1.08 1.58
C LEU A 60 -12.01 -1.27 0.07
N SER A 61 -12.86 -0.67 -0.77
CA SER A 61 -12.71 -0.73 -2.23
C SER A 61 -11.43 -0.05 -2.70
N LEU A 62 -11.09 1.11 -2.13
CA LEU A 62 -9.86 1.84 -2.47
C LEU A 62 -8.60 1.11 -1.99
N VAL A 63 -8.63 0.51 -0.80
CA VAL A 63 -7.53 -0.34 -0.31
C VAL A 63 -7.37 -1.56 -1.21
N GLY A 64 -8.47 -2.23 -1.57
CA GLY A 64 -8.45 -3.38 -2.48
C GLY A 64 -7.92 -3.02 -3.87
N PHE A 65 -8.33 -1.87 -4.40
CA PHE A 65 -7.82 -1.35 -5.67
C PHE A 65 -6.32 -1.06 -5.60
N ALA A 66 -5.85 -0.38 -4.54
CA ALA A 66 -4.43 -0.14 -4.28
C ALA A 66 -3.63 -1.44 -4.21
N ALA A 67 -4.16 -2.48 -3.55
CA ALA A 67 -3.53 -3.78 -3.46
C ALA A 67 -3.43 -4.47 -4.84
N LEU A 68 -4.49 -4.42 -5.65
CA LEU A 68 -4.51 -5.03 -6.99
C LEU A 68 -3.52 -4.38 -7.96
N ILE A 69 -3.45 -3.05 -7.98
CA ILE A 69 -2.53 -2.31 -8.85
C ILE A 69 -1.07 -2.44 -8.40
N THR A 70 -0.82 -2.76 -7.13
CA THR A 70 0.51 -3.04 -6.60
C THR A 70 0.91 -4.49 -6.88
N TYR A 71 -0.01 -5.43 -6.68
CA TYR A 71 0.24 -6.86 -6.85
C TYR A 71 0.43 -7.26 -8.32
N SER A 72 -0.29 -6.63 -9.26
CA SER A 72 -0.21 -7.03 -10.68
C SER A 72 1.16 -6.78 -11.32
N PRO A 73 1.79 -5.59 -11.18
CA PRO A 73 3.14 -5.35 -11.67
C PRO A 73 4.19 -6.12 -10.87
N ALA A 74 4.03 -6.22 -9.54
CA ALA A 74 4.94 -6.99 -8.69
C ALA A 74 4.96 -8.48 -9.08
N ARG A 75 3.81 -9.08 -9.42
CA ARG A 75 3.73 -10.45 -9.91
C ARG A 75 4.30 -10.61 -11.33
N ALA A 76 4.08 -9.61 -12.19
CA ALA A 76 4.58 -9.63 -13.55
C ALA A 76 6.11 -9.52 -13.61
N ASP A 77 6.73 -8.73 -12.72
CA ASP A 77 8.17 -8.55 -12.67
C ASP A 77 8.91 -9.85 -12.27
N ARG A 78 9.94 -10.19 -13.06
CA ARG A 78 10.82 -11.33 -12.81
C ARG A 78 11.69 -11.10 -11.57
N ARG A 79 12.14 -9.86 -11.32
CA ARG A 79 13.02 -9.52 -10.19
C ARG A 79 12.35 -9.76 -8.83
N TRP A 80 11.03 -9.56 -8.77
CA TRP A 80 10.24 -9.81 -7.57
C TRP A 80 10.03 -11.31 -7.30
N ARG A 81 9.88 -12.11 -8.38
CA ARG A 81 9.80 -13.57 -8.29
C ARG A 81 11.11 -14.23 -7.89
N ASP A 82 12.23 -13.76 -8.45
CA ASP A 82 13.55 -14.33 -8.15
C ASP A 82 14.02 -14.06 -6.72
N ARG A 83 13.55 -12.97 -6.09
CA ARG A 83 13.91 -12.63 -4.70
C ARG A 83 13.30 -13.59 -3.68
N ARG A 84 12.04 -14.01 -3.84
CA ARG A 84 11.43 -15.06 -2.98
C ARG A 84 12.07 -16.43 -3.15
N ARG A 85 12.86 -16.64 -4.21
CA ARG A 85 13.63 -17.86 -4.43
C ARG A 85 15.00 -17.82 -3.75
N ASN A 86 15.49 -16.63 -3.42
CA ASN A 86 16.81 -16.38 -2.84
C ASN A 86 16.77 -15.79 -1.42
N ASP A 87 15.59 -15.54 -0.85
CA ASP A 87 15.43 -15.36 0.60
C ASP A 87 15.41 -16.76 1.24
N PRO A 88 16.41 -17.12 2.06
CA PRO A 88 16.47 -18.40 2.78
C PRO A 88 15.39 -18.54 3.86
#